data_AF-A0A8T9BQQ4-F1
#
_entry.id   AF-A0A8T9BQQ4-F1
#
_cell.length_a   1.000
_cell.length_b   1.000
_cell.length_c   1.000
_cell.angle_alpha   90.00
_cell.angle_beta   90.00
_cell.angle_gamma   90.00
#
_symmetry.space_group_name_H-M   'P 1'
#
loop_
_entity.id
_entity.type
_entity.pdbx_description
1 polymer ?
#
loop_
_entity_poly.entity_id
_entity_poly.type
_entity_poly.pdbx_seq_one_letter_code
_entity_poly.pdbx_strand_id
1 'polypeptide(L)'
;MWHFLLLALQIYTVSANTEKAIFLGPSSLQIPVEHPTLEDLKLEALSPQHWSLRTHIRAEFPTNSSKHGQASWYLLHGLEEGRRYEARICWAATQPTSFRLDTYDLPTVFETPELITSLAQYSEGRQPDPIRIEDQQPSISRKQTPNRTPEGLSSTLFLQVFAAADYYTTNKTIMKSVPPVFVDIILDPFIFNVFPRSLVPTAAYIILLAIGGWYLAKYISSWFENLASYDVEEEKKKT
;
A
#
# COMPACT_ATOMS: atom_id res chain seq x y z
N MET A 1 -34.61 4.44 -16.85
CA MET A 1 -33.63 3.62 -17.59
C MET A 1 -32.57 4.44 -18.31
N TRP A 2 -32.93 5.49 -19.07
CA TRP A 2 -31.97 6.32 -19.83
C TRP A 2 -30.91 7.04 -18.97
N HIS A 3 -31.29 7.55 -17.79
CA HIS A 3 -30.35 8.23 -16.88
C HIS A 3 -29.25 7.31 -16.32
N PHE A 4 -29.54 6.02 -16.09
CA PHE A 4 -28.53 5.05 -15.65
C PHE A 4 -27.54 4.71 -16.78
N LEU A 5 -28.02 4.68 -18.03
CA LEU A 5 -27.17 4.44 -19.20
C LEU A 5 -26.17 5.60 -19.41
N LEU A 6 -26.61 6.85 -19.26
CA LEU A 6 -25.75 8.04 -19.33
C LEU A 6 -24.71 8.09 -18.21
N LEU A 7 -25.04 7.56 -17.02
CA LEU A 7 -24.12 7.51 -15.88
C LEU A 7 -23.01 6.46 -16.09
N ALA A 8 -23.34 5.33 -16.72
CA ALA A 8 -22.37 4.30 -17.07
C ALA A 8 -21.36 4.75 -18.14
N LEU A 9 -21.73 5.71 -19.00
CA LEU A 9 -20.85 6.34 -20.00
C LEU A 9 -19.77 7.25 -19.39
N GLN A 10 -19.84 7.56 -18.09
CA GLN A 10 -18.88 8.42 -17.39
C GLN A 10 -17.84 7.64 -16.57
N ILE A 11 -17.78 6.31 -16.72
CA ILE A 11 -16.76 5.48 -16.05
C ILE A 11 -15.43 5.68 -16.79
N TYR A 12 -14.72 6.76 -16.44
CA TYR A 12 -13.34 6.96 -16.84
C TYR A 12 -12.41 6.19 -15.91
N THR A 13 -11.53 5.37 -16.49
CA THR A 13 -10.44 4.73 -15.74
C THR A 13 -9.38 5.78 -15.44
N VAL A 14 -9.33 6.27 -14.20
CA VAL A 14 -8.22 7.11 -13.74
C VAL A 14 -7.05 6.20 -13.40
N SER A 15 -5.96 6.29 -14.17
CA SER A 15 -4.68 5.69 -13.80
C SER A 15 -4.03 6.59 -12.76
N ALA A 16 -4.31 6.34 -11.48
CA ALA A 16 -3.50 6.89 -10.41
C ALA A 16 -2.27 5.99 -10.24
N ASN A 17 -1.07 6.59 -10.17
CA ASN A 17 0.15 5.88 -9.81
C ASN A 17 0.09 5.49 -8.32
N THR A 18 -0.61 4.41 -8.01
CA THR A 18 -0.48 3.72 -6.72
C THR A 18 0.25 2.43 -6.99
N GLU A 19 1.55 2.40 -6.70
CA GLU A 19 2.35 1.20 -6.86
C GLU A 19 1.91 0.17 -5.82
N LYS A 20 1.33 -0.92 -6.32
CA LYS A 20 0.72 -1.95 -5.49
C LYS A 20 0.85 -3.34 -6.11
N ALA A 21 0.90 -4.34 -5.24
CA ALA A 21 0.80 -5.75 -5.60
C ALA A 21 -0.46 -6.35 -4.97
N ILE A 22 -1.25 -7.09 -5.77
CA ILE A 22 -2.42 -7.84 -5.30
C ILE A 22 -2.14 -9.32 -5.47
N PHE A 23 -2.31 -10.08 -4.40
CA PHE A 23 -2.01 -11.51 -4.38
C PHE A 23 -3.00 -12.26 -3.48
N LEU A 24 -2.98 -13.59 -3.55
CA LEU A 24 -3.71 -14.47 -2.65
C LEU A 24 -2.74 -15.00 -1.58
N GLY A 25 -3.21 -15.15 -0.35
CA GLY A 25 -2.44 -15.85 0.67
C GLY A 25 -2.18 -17.29 0.23
N PRO A 26 -0.92 -17.74 0.18
CA PRO A 26 -0.61 -19.11 -0.22
C PRO A 26 -1.12 -20.12 0.80
N SER A 27 -1.12 -21.39 0.40
CA SER A 27 -1.31 -22.49 1.34
C SER A 27 -0.17 -22.50 2.35
N SER A 28 -0.48 -22.83 3.60
CA SER A 28 0.53 -22.85 4.65
C SER A 28 1.54 -23.98 4.39
N LEU A 29 2.75 -23.63 3.97
CA LEU A 29 3.85 -24.58 3.86
C LEU A 29 4.48 -24.78 5.25
N GLN A 30 4.83 -26.03 5.58
CA GLN A 30 5.71 -26.29 6.71
C GLN A 30 7.07 -25.67 6.37
N ILE A 31 7.41 -24.56 7.01
CA ILE A 31 8.72 -23.94 6.85
C ILE A 31 9.74 -24.95 7.39
N PRO A 32 10.71 -25.41 6.57
CA PRO A 32 11.75 -26.31 7.05
C PRO A 32 12.46 -25.68 8.26
N VAL A 33 12.57 -26.44 9.35
CA VAL A 33 13.26 -26.02 10.58
C VAL A 33 14.80 -26.14 10.42
N GLU A 34 15.26 -26.55 9.24
CA GLU A 34 16.69 -26.63 8.92
C GLU A 34 17.26 -25.24 8.62
N HIS A 35 18.45 -24.97 9.14
CA HIS A 35 19.14 -23.69 8.95
C HIS A 35 19.59 -23.56 7.48
N PRO A 36 19.62 -22.34 6.90
CA PRO A 36 19.27 -21.06 7.52
C PRO A 36 17.76 -20.82 7.62
N THR A 37 17.33 -20.32 8.78
CA THR A 37 15.92 -19.98 9.03
C THR A 37 15.58 -18.61 8.45
N LEU A 38 14.28 -18.33 8.23
CA LEU A 38 13.82 -17.00 7.80
C LEU A 38 14.21 -15.88 8.79
N GLU A 39 14.46 -16.23 10.05
CA GLU A 39 14.89 -15.27 11.08
C GLU A 39 16.34 -14.80 10.84
N ASP A 40 17.19 -15.66 10.26
CA ASP A 40 18.57 -15.35 9.93
C ASP A 40 18.66 -14.24 8.86
N LEU A 41 17.63 -14.10 8.03
CA LEU A 41 17.55 -13.07 7.00
C LEU A 41 17.34 -11.65 7.57
N LYS A 42 16.86 -11.53 8.82
CA LYS A 42 16.59 -10.26 9.52
C LYS A 42 15.74 -9.28 8.69
N LEU A 43 14.78 -9.79 7.94
CA LEU A 43 13.84 -8.97 7.18
C LEU A 43 12.83 -8.31 8.12
N GLU A 44 12.44 -7.08 7.79
CA GLU A 44 11.27 -6.47 8.42
C GLU A 44 10.00 -7.15 7.88
N ALA A 45 8.97 -7.25 8.71
CA ALA A 45 7.82 -8.09 8.45
C ALA A 45 6.50 -7.34 8.63
N LEU A 46 5.53 -7.64 7.76
CA LEU A 46 4.14 -7.18 7.88
C LEU A 46 3.20 -8.37 8.10
N SER A 47 2.13 -8.12 8.84
CA SER A 47 1.05 -9.10 9.07
C SER A 47 -0.31 -8.40 9.04
N PRO A 48 -1.43 -9.12 8.91
CA PRO A 48 -2.75 -8.50 8.99
C PRO A 48 -3.01 -7.74 10.30
N GLN A 49 -2.32 -8.10 11.40
CA GLN A 49 -2.37 -7.40 12.68
C GLN A 49 -1.44 -6.18 12.70
N HIS A 50 -0.25 -6.29 12.12
CA HIS A 50 0.72 -5.20 11.94
C HIS A 50 0.82 -4.86 10.46
N TRP A 51 -0.20 -4.15 9.98
CA TRP A 51 -0.47 -3.95 8.57
C TRP A 51 0.30 -2.79 7.94
N SER A 52 1.02 -1.99 8.71
CA SER A 52 1.78 -0.83 8.21
C SER A 52 3.22 -0.88 8.73
N LEU A 53 4.17 -0.60 7.83
CA LEU A 53 5.60 -0.52 8.12
C LEU A 53 6.15 0.78 7.52
N ARG A 54 6.62 1.66 8.41
CA ARG A 54 7.23 2.93 8.02
C ARG A 54 8.75 2.82 8.03
N THR A 55 9.38 2.96 6.87
CA THR A 55 10.82 2.69 6.69
C THR A 55 11.44 3.58 5.62
N HIS A 56 12.77 3.50 5.45
CA HIS A 56 13.49 4.17 4.37
C HIS A 56 13.98 3.14 3.35
N ILE A 57 13.57 3.32 2.10
CA ILE A 57 14.02 2.48 0.99
C ILE A 57 15.12 3.21 0.22
N ARG A 58 16.23 2.52 -0.04
CA ARG A 58 17.28 3.06 -0.91
C ARG A 58 16.76 3.09 -2.34
N ALA A 59 16.82 4.27 -2.96
CA ALA A 59 16.53 4.45 -4.36
C ALA A 59 17.82 4.71 -5.14
N GLU A 60 17.84 4.35 -6.41
CA GLU A 60 18.93 4.66 -7.33
C GLU A 60 18.38 5.13 -8.67
N PHE A 61 19.19 5.83 -9.46
CA PHE A 61 18.78 6.15 -10.83
C PHE A 61 18.78 4.88 -11.69
N PRO A 62 17.78 4.69 -12.57
CA PRO A 62 17.76 3.58 -13.51
C PRO A 62 19.06 3.49 -14.32
N THR A 63 19.62 2.30 -14.40
CA THR A 63 20.78 1.96 -15.25
C THR A 63 20.38 0.92 -16.29
N ASN A 64 21.25 0.68 -17.28
CA ASN A 64 21.00 -0.35 -18.29
C ASN A 64 20.87 -1.76 -17.68
N SER A 65 21.58 -2.01 -16.58
CA SER A 65 21.54 -3.29 -15.85
C SER A 65 20.46 -3.35 -14.77
N SER A 66 20.03 -2.20 -14.21
CA SER A 66 19.03 -2.09 -13.15
C SER A 66 18.01 -1.01 -13.54
N LYS A 67 16.97 -1.41 -14.30
CA LYS A 67 15.94 -0.47 -14.78
C LYS A 67 15.02 0.05 -13.67
N HIS A 68 14.80 -0.76 -12.63
CA HIS A 68 13.85 -0.48 -11.56
C HIS A 68 14.53 -0.06 -10.24
N GLY A 69 15.86 -0.03 -10.22
CA GLY A 69 16.63 0.24 -9.02
C GLY A 69 16.93 -1.01 -8.20
N GLN A 70 17.51 -0.82 -7.02
CA GLN A 70 17.90 -1.91 -6.14
C GLN A 70 16.68 -2.56 -5.47
N ALA A 71 16.68 -3.89 -5.37
CA ALA A 71 15.66 -4.64 -4.65
C ALA A 71 15.81 -4.48 -3.12
N SER A 72 14.69 -4.23 -2.46
CA SER A 72 14.52 -4.27 -1.01
C SER A 72 13.53 -5.37 -0.65
N TRP A 73 13.87 -6.21 0.32
CA TRP A 73 13.07 -7.38 0.67
C TRP A 73 12.39 -7.24 2.04
N TYR A 74 11.16 -7.75 2.11
CA TYR A 74 10.32 -7.77 3.31
C TYR A 74 9.59 -9.11 3.41
N LEU A 75 9.13 -9.44 4.62
CA LEU A 75 8.35 -10.65 4.87
C LEU A 75 6.88 -10.30 5.07
N LEU A 76 5.98 -11.03 4.40
CA LEU A 76 4.54 -10.98 4.67
C LEU A 76 4.16 -12.29 5.34
N HIS A 77 3.62 -12.24 6.56
CA HIS A 77 3.36 -13.44 7.35
C HIS A 77 1.99 -13.40 8.04
N GLY A 78 1.53 -14.56 8.51
CA GLY A 78 0.22 -14.68 9.14
C GLY A 78 -0.92 -14.42 8.15
N LEU A 79 -0.70 -14.75 6.87
CA LEU A 79 -1.70 -14.63 5.83
C LEU A 79 -2.70 -15.79 5.93
N GLU A 80 -3.94 -15.53 5.54
CA GLU A 80 -4.99 -16.55 5.42
C GLU A 80 -4.97 -17.12 3.99
N GLU A 81 -4.96 -18.44 3.88
CA GLU A 81 -4.96 -19.14 2.58
C GLU A 81 -6.19 -18.73 1.74
N GLY A 82 -5.95 -18.42 0.46
CA GLY A 82 -7.00 -18.06 -0.49
C GLY A 82 -7.64 -16.68 -0.26
N ARG A 83 -7.25 -15.96 0.80
CA ARG A 83 -7.67 -14.58 1.02
C ARG A 83 -6.85 -13.64 0.15
N ARG A 84 -7.51 -12.66 -0.46
CA ARG A 84 -6.87 -11.63 -1.28
C ARG A 84 -6.31 -10.51 -0.40
N TYR A 85 -5.10 -10.06 -0.73
CA TYR A 85 -4.39 -8.98 -0.07
C TYR A 85 -3.90 -7.96 -1.10
N GLU A 86 -3.76 -6.70 -0.69
CA GLU A 86 -3.06 -5.64 -1.42
C GLU A 86 -1.90 -5.15 -0.57
N ALA A 87 -0.69 -5.24 -1.11
CA ALA A 87 0.48 -4.53 -0.59
C ALA A 87 0.64 -3.23 -1.38
N ARG A 88 0.69 -2.09 -0.70
CA ARG A 88 0.82 -0.76 -1.32
C ARG A 88 1.94 0.04 -0.66
N ILE A 89 2.56 0.91 -1.45
CA ILE A 89 3.59 1.84 -0.96
C ILE A 89 3.03 3.25 -1.03
N CYS A 90 3.19 3.98 0.07
CA CYS A 90 2.87 5.40 0.14
C CYS A 90 4.16 6.19 0.42
N TRP A 91 4.37 7.28 -0.31
CA TRP A 91 5.55 8.13 -0.16
C TRP A 91 5.21 9.59 -0.45
N ALA A 92 6.11 10.50 -0.10
CA ALA A 92 5.92 11.93 -0.33
C ALA A 92 6.06 12.30 -1.81
N ALA A 93 5.12 13.07 -2.34
CA ALA A 93 5.16 13.57 -3.73
C ALA A 93 6.38 14.47 -4.02
N THR A 94 7.05 14.99 -2.98
CA THR A 94 8.27 15.80 -3.08
C THR A 94 9.53 14.95 -3.32
N GLN A 95 9.44 13.62 -3.27
CA GLN A 95 10.49 12.68 -3.63
C GLN A 95 10.00 11.79 -4.78
N PRO A 96 10.02 12.26 -6.04
CA PRO A 96 9.56 11.48 -7.18
C PRO A 96 10.36 10.18 -7.30
N THR A 97 9.68 9.05 -7.23
CA THR A 97 10.29 7.72 -7.23
C THR A 97 9.29 6.77 -7.85
N SER A 98 9.75 5.99 -8.82
CA SER A 98 8.99 4.88 -9.39
C SER A 98 9.25 3.65 -8.54
N PHE A 99 8.19 3.12 -7.93
CA PHE A 99 8.27 1.88 -7.16
C PHE A 99 7.75 0.72 -8.00
N ARG A 100 8.26 -0.48 -7.74
CA ARG A 100 7.69 -1.73 -8.27
C ARG A 100 7.64 -2.76 -7.15
N LEU A 101 6.52 -3.46 -7.05
CA LEU A 101 6.29 -4.47 -6.03
C LEU A 101 6.04 -5.81 -6.69
N ASP A 102 6.77 -6.83 -6.26
CA ASP A 102 6.56 -8.21 -6.67
C ASP A 102 6.49 -9.10 -5.41
N THR A 103 5.63 -10.12 -5.43
CA THR A 103 5.46 -11.05 -4.31
C THR A 103 5.79 -12.48 -4.74
N TYR A 104 6.52 -13.20 -3.90
CA TYR A 104 7.00 -14.53 -4.21
C TYR A 104 6.77 -15.51 -3.06
N ASP A 105 6.39 -16.73 -3.41
CA ASP A 105 6.41 -17.86 -2.48
C ASP A 105 7.85 -18.20 -2.07
N LEU A 106 8.00 -18.79 -0.89
CA LEU A 106 9.30 -19.19 -0.35
C LEU A 106 10.07 -20.12 -1.31
N PRO A 107 9.48 -21.23 -1.82
CA PRO A 107 10.19 -22.12 -2.73
C PRO A 107 10.67 -21.39 -3.98
N THR A 108 9.83 -20.54 -4.56
CA THR A 108 10.17 -19.76 -5.75
C THR A 108 11.42 -18.91 -5.57
N VAL A 109 11.56 -18.25 -4.41
CA VAL A 109 12.76 -17.45 -4.13
C VAL A 109 14.00 -18.34 -3.95
N PHE A 110 13.87 -19.45 -3.22
CA PHE A 110 15.01 -20.34 -2.95
C PHE A 110 15.46 -21.15 -4.17
N GLU A 111 14.56 -21.48 -5.09
CA GLU A 111 14.84 -22.23 -6.32
C GLU A 111 15.33 -21.34 -7.47
N THR A 112 15.10 -20.02 -7.39
CA THR A 112 15.49 -19.07 -8.44
C THR A 112 16.81 -18.38 -8.10
N PRO A 113 17.91 -18.63 -8.83
CA PRO A 113 19.23 -18.10 -8.49
C PRO A 113 19.29 -16.56 -8.41
N GLU A 114 18.56 -15.87 -9.28
CA GLU A 114 18.52 -14.41 -9.31
C GLU A 114 17.85 -13.83 -8.06
N LEU A 115 16.75 -14.45 -7.60
CA LEU A 115 15.99 -13.99 -6.44
C LEU A 115 16.73 -14.26 -5.14
N ILE A 116 17.28 -15.46 -4.95
CA ILE A 116 18.05 -15.79 -3.75
C ILE A 116 19.32 -14.93 -3.64
N THR A 117 20.00 -14.65 -4.77
CA THR A 117 21.18 -13.78 -4.78
C THR A 117 20.78 -12.35 -4.39
N SER A 118 19.69 -11.83 -4.94
CA SER A 118 19.17 -10.51 -4.59
C SER A 118 18.77 -10.42 -3.10
N LEU A 119 18.12 -11.46 -2.57
CA LEU A 119 17.73 -11.55 -1.17
C LEU A 119 18.96 -11.58 -0.25
N ALA A 120 19.96 -12.40 -0.58
CA ALA A 120 21.20 -12.50 0.18
C ALA A 120 21.94 -11.15 0.23
N GLN A 121 22.11 -10.49 -0.92
CA GLN A 121 22.74 -9.16 -1.00
C GLN A 121 22.04 -8.12 -0.12
N TYR A 122 20.71 -8.13 -0.09
CA TYR A 122 19.94 -7.24 0.76
C TYR A 122 20.07 -7.57 2.26
N SER A 123 20.06 -8.86 2.61
CA SER A 123 20.19 -9.32 3.99
C SER A 123 21.58 -9.03 4.57
N GLU A 124 22.64 -9.28 3.80
CA GLU A 124 24.03 -8.98 4.17
C GLU A 124 24.24 -7.49 4.47
N GLY A 125 23.67 -6.60 3.62
CA GLY A 125 23.76 -5.15 3.81
C GLY A 125 23.05 -4.60 5.05
N ARG A 126 22.25 -5.43 5.73
CA ARG A 126 21.55 -5.11 6.99
C ARG A 126 22.19 -5.74 8.23
N GLN A 127 23.25 -6.55 8.08
CA GLN A 127 23.95 -7.05 9.25
C GLN A 127 24.56 -5.86 10.01
N PRO A 128 24.26 -5.71 11.31
CA PRO A 128 24.77 -4.59 12.09
C PRO A 128 26.30 -4.67 12.18
N ASP A 129 26.98 -3.57 11.84
CA ASP A 129 28.38 -3.37 12.19
C ASP A 129 28.52 -3.53 13.72
N PRO A 130 29.39 -4.41 14.22
CA PRO A 130 29.53 -4.69 15.66
C PRO A 130 30.11 -3.52 16.48
N ILE A 131 30.27 -2.32 15.91
CA ILE A 131 30.99 -1.18 16.53
C ILE A 131 30.08 -0.02 16.96
N ARG A 132 28.78 0.02 16.61
CA ARG A 132 27.91 1.14 17.02
C ARG A 132 27.22 0.91 18.36
N ILE A 133 27.96 1.17 19.44
CA ILE A 133 27.43 1.42 20.78
C ILE A 133 26.76 2.81 20.80
N GLU A 134 25.54 2.85 21.32
CA GLU A 134 24.76 4.00 21.82
C GLU A 134 24.85 5.33 21.07
N ASP A 135 23.81 5.61 20.27
CA ASP A 135 23.21 6.95 20.26
C ASP A 135 21.70 6.80 20.42
N GLN A 136 21.21 7.28 21.57
CA GLN A 136 19.81 7.27 21.96
C GLN A 136 19.03 8.26 21.08
N GLN A 137 18.18 7.73 20.21
CA GLN A 137 17.03 8.45 19.68
C GLN A 137 15.76 7.67 20.05
N PRO A 138 14.73 8.29 20.66
CA PRO A 138 13.55 7.57 21.13
C PRO A 138 12.72 7.13 19.93
N SER A 139 13.03 5.96 19.40
CA SER A 139 12.28 5.31 18.35
C SER A 139 11.08 4.60 18.99
N ILE A 140 9.90 5.20 18.83
CA ILE A 140 8.58 4.65 19.20
C ILE A 140 8.20 3.47 18.25
N SER A 141 9.16 2.66 17.82
CA SER A 141 8.91 1.47 16.98
C SER A 141 9.72 0.24 17.38
N ARG A 142 10.42 0.26 18.51
CA ARG A 142 10.86 -0.98 19.17
C ARG A 142 9.76 -1.47 20.11
N LYS A 143 8.67 -1.99 19.55
CA LYS A 143 7.74 -2.84 20.31
C LYS A 143 7.32 -4.05 19.48
N GLN A 144 7.71 -5.20 20.05
CA GLN A 144 7.07 -6.51 19.94
C GLN A 144 7.37 -7.30 18.66
N THR A 145 8.46 -8.08 18.71
CA THR A 145 8.34 -9.49 18.34
C THR A 145 7.16 -10.07 19.12
N PRO A 146 6.07 -10.52 18.48
CA PRO A 146 5.11 -11.35 19.19
C PRO A 146 5.83 -12.66 19.49
N ASN A 147 5.70 -13.15 20.73
CA ASN A 147 5.95 -14.55 21.05
C ASN A 147 5.18 -15.39 20.01
N ARG A 148 5.92 -16.01 19.08
CA ARG A 148 5.37 -16.99 18.15
C ARG A 148 4.96 -18.20 18.97
N THR A 149 3.68 -18.35 19.26
CA THR A 149 3.14 -19.64 19.67
C THR A 149 3.38 -20.64 18.52
N PRO A 150 3.76 -21.90 18.78
CA PRO A 150 4.01 -22.91 17.74
C PRO A 150 2.73 -23.41 17.05
N GLU A 151 1.63 -22.69 17.17
CA GLU A 151 0.29 -23.13 16.78
C GLU A 151 -0.28 -22.18 15.74
N GLY A 152 -0.02 -22.51 14.49
CA GLY A 152 -0.56 -21.80 13.34
C GLY A 152 0.40 -21.92 12.18
N LEU A 153 0.17 -22.92 11.32
CA LEU A 153 0.73 -23.02 9.98
C LEU A 153 0.45 -21.68 9.26
N SER A 154 1.35 -20.71 9.40
CA SER A 154 1.09 -19.34 8.97
C SER A 154 1.70 -19.15 7.59
N SER A 155 0.81 -18.91 6.62
CA SER A 155 1.20 -18.65 5.25
C SER A 155 2.09 -17.40 5.18
N THR A 156 3.22 -17.56 4.48
CA THR A 156 4.30 -16.57 4.40
C THR A 156 4.69 -16.33 2.95
N LEU A 157 4.99 -15.08 2.61
CA LEU A 157 5.47 -14.64 1.31
C LEU A 157 6.65 -13.68 1.48
N PHE A 158 7.51 -13.61 0.46
CA PHE A 158 8.45 -12.52 0.31
C PHE A 158 7.81 -11.39 -0.50
N LEU A 159 8.05 -10.16 -0.07
CA LEU A 159 7.74 -8.94 -0.81
C LEU A 159 9.06 -8.32 -1.28
N GLN A 160 9.22 -8.22 -2.59
CA GLN A 160 10.32 -7.52 -3.24
C GLN A 160 9.84 -6.13 -3.66
N VAL A 161 10.59 -5.10 -3.26
CA VAL A 161 10.31 -3.71 -3.57
C VAL A 161 11.50 -3.09 -4.30
N PHE A 162 11.26 -2.54 -5.47
CA PHE A 162 12.25 -1.75 -6.22
C PHE A 162 11.92 -0.27 -6.10
N ALA A 163 12.96 0.57 -6.04
CA ALA A 163 12.82 2.02 -5.97
C ALA A 163 13.80 2.68 -6.96
N ALA A 164 13.25 3.29 -8.00
CA ALA A 164 13.98 4.06 -8.99
C ALA A 164 13.70 5.54 -8.82
N ALA A 165 14.74 6.36 -8.70
CA ALA A 165 14.58 7.81 -8.71
C ALA A 165 14.03 8.29 -10.05
N ASP A 166 12.92 9.02 -10.03
CA ASP A 166 12.20 9.49 -11.22
C ASP A 166 12.16 11.02 -11.27
N TYR A 167 13.34 11.64 -11.26
CA TYR A 167 13.48 13.09 -11.38
C TYR A 167 14.79 13.47 -12.05
N TYR A 168 14.81 14.69 -12.61
CA TYR A 168 16.03 15.34 -13.05
C TYR A 168 16.09 16.73 -12.44
N THR A 169 17.26 17.11 -11.95
CA THR A 169 17.49 18.42 -11.34
C THR A 169 18.87 18.97 -11.68
N THR A 170 19.04 20.27 -11.53
CA THR A 170 20.34 20.95 -11.66
C THR A 170 21.23 20.74 -10.44
N ASN A 171 20.67 20.28 -9.32
CA ASN A 171 21.44 19.98 -8.12
C ASN A 171 22.27 18.69 -8.30
N LYS A 172 23.56 18.87 -8.57
CA LYS A 172 24.51 17.79 -8.84
C LYS A 172 24.66 16.80 -7.68
N THR A 173 24.39 17.20 -6.44
CA THR A 173 24.56 16.33 -5.28
C THR A 173 23.52 15.21 -5.31
N ILE A 174 22.25 15.56 -5.50
CA ILE A 174 21.15 14.58 -5.52
C ILE A 174 21.01 13.85 -6.86
N MET A 175 21.68 14.35 -7.90
CA MET A 175 21.87 13.62 -9.16
C MET A 175 23.00 12.58 -9.09
N LYS A 176 23.96 12.74 -8.15
CA LYS A 176 25.06 11.77 -7.95
C LYS A 176 24.73 10.72 -6.90
N SER A 177 24.05 11.13 -5.83
CA SER A 177 23.66 10.26 -4.72
C SER A 177 22.20 10.50 -4.39
N VAL A 178 21.37 9.52 -4.69
CA VAL A 178 19.93 9.59 -4.43
C VAL A 178 19.70 9.38 -2.93
N PRO A 179 18.99 10.29 -2.25
CA PRO A 179 18.64 10.08 -0.85
C PRO A 179 17.63 8.92 -0.70
N PRO A 180 17.68 8.14 0.39
CA PRO A 180 16.63 7.17 0.69
C PRO A 180 15.25 7.82 0.75
N VAL A 181 14.24 7.09 0.27
CA VAL A 181 12.85 7.55 0.22
C VAL A 181 12.14 7.03 1.45
N PHE A 182 11.48 7.94 2.17
CA PHE A 182 10.68 7.56 3.32
C PHE A 182 9.31 7.07 2.85
N VAL A 183 8.98 5.83 3.21
CA VAL A 183 7.78 5.15 2.74
C VAL A 183 6.97 4.55 3.88
N ASP A 184 5.69 4.36 3.62
CA ASP A 184 4.77 3.56 4.41
C ASP A 184 4.31 2.38 3.55
N ILE A 185 4.75 1.17 3.90
CA ILE A 185 4.33 -0.07 3.26
C ILE A 185 3.09 -0.56 4.00
N ILE A 186 2.00 -0.79 3.29
CA ILE A 186 0.72 -1.18 3.88
C ILE A 186 0.26 -2.51 3.27
N LEU A 187 -0.09 -3.47 4.13
CA LEU A 187 -0.71 -4.75 3.79
C LEU A 187 -2.21 -4.70 4.15
N ASP A 188 -3.07 -4.54 3.15
CA ASP A 188 -4.52 -4.46 3.34
C ASP A 188 -5.23 -5.76 2.95
N PRO A 189 -5.91 -6.46 3.88
CA PRO A 189 -6.71 -7.63 3.54
C PRO A 189 -8.02 -7.23 2.85
N PHE A 190 -8.44 -8.03 1.88
CA PHE A 190 -9.76 -7.85 1.26
C PHE A 190 -10.87 -8.43 2.15
N ILE A 191 -12.04 -7.84 2.01
CA ILE A 191 -13.30 -8.34 2.56
C ILE A 191 -14.05 -9.02 1.40
N PHE A 192 -14.45 -10.27 1.61
CA PHE A 192 -15.08 -11.13 0.59
C PHE A 192 -14.27 -11.26 -0.71
N ASN A 193 -12.96 -11.00 -0.66
CA ASN A 193 -12.07 -10.93 -1.84
C ASN A 193 -12.47 -9.90 -2.91
N VAL A 194 -13.37 -8.95 -2.60
CA VAL A 194 -13.81 -7.92 -3.56
C VAL A 194 -13.18 -6.56 -3.27
N PHE A 195 -13.26 -6.08 -2.02
CA PHE A 195 -12.80 -4.73 -1.66
C PHE A 195 -11.71 -4.76 -0.60
N PRO A 196 -10.69 -3.88 -0.68
CA PRO A 196 -9.74 -3.66 0.40
C PRO A 196 -10.48 -3.20 1.67
N ARG A 197 -10.09 -3.72 2.84
CA ARG A 197 -10.73 -3.38 4.12
C ARG A 197 -10.61 -1.89 4.42
N SER A 198 -9.50 -1.24 4.08
CA SER A 198 -9.32 0.19 4.33
C SER A 198 -10.25 1.10 3.50
N LEU A 199 -10.88 0.59 2.44
CA LEU A 199 -11.82 1.35 1.61
C LEU A 199 -13.18 1.54 2.28
N VAL A 200 -13.56 0.63 3.18
CA VAL A 200 -14.93 0.56 3.74
C VAL A 200 -15.36 1.87 4.44
N PRO A 201 -14.56 2.49 5.33
CA PRO A 201 -14.97 3.73 5.99
C PRO A 201 -15.20 4.87 5.00
N THR A 202 -14.34 4.97 3.99
CA THR A 202 -14.45 6.00 2.93
C THR A 202 -15.70 5.80 2.10
N ALA A 203 -15.99 4.57 1.68
CA ALA A 203 -17.20 4.24 0.94
C ALA A 203 -18.47 4.54 1.75
N ALA A 204 -18.49 4.15 3.03
CA ALA A 204 -19.61 4.44 3.93
C ALA A 204 -19.82 5.95 4.09
N TYR A 205 -18.75 6.72 4.25
CA TYR A 205 -18.81 8.18 4.33
C TYR A 205 -19.38 8.83 3.07
N ILE A 206 -18.93 8.41 1.88
CA ILE A 206 -19.45 8.92 0.60
C ILE A 206 -20.95 8.63 0.45
N ILE A 207 -21.39 7.43 0.86
CA ILE A 207 -22.81 7.05 0.82
C ILE A 207 -23.64 7.98 1.73
N LEU A 208 -23.17 8.24 2.95
CA LEU A 208 -23.84 9.15 3.88
C LEU A 208 -23.94 10.57 3.32
N LEU A 209 -22.85 11.08 2.72
CA LEU A 209 -22.86 12.39 2.06
C LEU A 209 -23.83 12.43 0.89
N ALA A 210 -23.88 11.39 0.06
CA ALA A 210 -24.78 11.33 -1.09
C ALA A 210 -26.25 11.36 -0.66
N ILE A 211 -26.61 10.59 0.36
CA ILE A 211 -27.96 10.58 0.94
C ILE A 211 -28.30 11.97 1.50
N GLY A 212 -27.40 12.56 2.31
CA GLY A 212 -27.60 13.89 2.88
C GLY A 212 -27.76 14.97 1.83
N GLY A 213 -26.92 14.96 0.78
CA GLY A 213 -27.00 15.87 -0.35
C GLY A 213 -28.32 15.74 -1.12
N TRP A 214 -28.81 14.52 -1.31
CA TRP A 214 -30.11 14.29 -1.95
C TRP A 214 -31.28 14.88 -1.15
N TYR A 215 -31.29 14.68 0.17
CA TYR A 215 -32.31 15.29 1.04
C TYR A 215 -32.25 16.82 1.03
N LEU A 216 -31.04 17.39 1.09
CA LEU A 216 -30.84 18.83 1.07
C LEU A 216 -31.29 19.43 -0.28
N ALA A 217 -30.98 18.78 -1.39
CA ALA A 217 -31.43 19.20 -2.71
C ALA A 217 -32.95 19.18 -2.83
N LYS A 218 -33.61 18.13 -2.32
CA LYS A 218 -35.08 18.04 -2.29
C LYS A 218 -35.71 19.15 -1.43
N TYR A 219 -35.11 19.43 -0.26
CA TYR A 219 -35.55 20.51 0.62
C TYR A 219 -35.46 21.88 -0.07
N ILE A 220 -34.32 22.18 -0.68
CA ILE A 220 -34.10 23.44 -1.40
C ILE A 220 -35.05 23.57 -2.59
N SER A 221 -35.25 22.51 -3.38
CA SER A 221 -36.18 22.52 -4.51
C SER A 221 -37.61 22.84 -4.07
N SER A 222 -38.08 22.17 -3.01
CA SER A 222 -39.42 22.44 -2.45
C SER A 222 -39.55 23.87 -1.91
N TRP A 223 -38.49 24.41 -1.31
CA TRP A 223 -38.49 25.79 -0.83
C TRP A 223 -38.58 26.82 -1.98
N PHE A 224 -37.84 26.61 -3.08
CA PHE A 224 -37.95 27.44 -4.28
C PHE A 224 -39.32 27.35 -4.95
N GLU A 225 -39.89 26.15 -5.06
CA GLU A 225 -41.25 25.96 -5.60
C GLU A 225 -42.31 26.68 -4.77
N ASN A 226 -42.18 26.66 -3.43
CA ASN A 226 -43.07 27.40 -2.55
C ASN A 226 -42.94 28.92 -2.76
N LEU A 227 -41.72 29.45 -2.82
CA LEU A 227 -41.50 30.89 -3.08
C LEU A 227 -42.08 31.33 -4.42
N ALA A 228 -41.87 30.54 -5.48
CA ALA A 228 -42.43 30.84 -6.79
C ALA A 228 -43.97 30.81 -6.77
N SER A 229 -44.58 29.93 -5.99
CA SER A 229 -46.03 29.85 -5.84
C SER A 229 -46.61 31.03 -5.06
N TYR A 230 -45.90 31.54 -4.05
CA TYR A 230 -46.30 32.74 -3.29
C TYR A 230 -46.32 34.00 -4.17
N ASP A 231 -45.33 34.17 -5.04
CA ASP A 231 -45.22 35.34 -5.92
C ASP A 231 -46.38 35.39 -6.94
N VAL A 232 -46.75 34.23 -7.50
CA VAL A 232 -47.88 34.09 -8.44
C VAL A 232 -49.23 34.36 -7.79
N GLU A 233 -49.42 34.00 -6.51
CA GLU A 233 -50.65 34.31 -5.78
C GLU A 233 -50.77 35.80 -5.40
N GLU A 234 -49.66 36.48 -5.12
CA GLU A 234 -49.66 37.92 -4.85
C GLU A 234 -50.02 38.74 -6.10
N GLU A 235 -49.48 38.39 -7.28
CA GLU A 235 -49.85 39.05 -8.54
C GLU A 235 -51.34 38.86 -8.86
N LYS A 236 -51.88 37.65 -8.67
CA LYS A 236 -53.31 37.37 -8.91
C LYS A 236 -54.26 38.12 -7.97
N LYS A 237 -53.82 38.51 -6.78
CA LYS A 237 -54.63 39.31 -5.84
C LYS A 237 -54.58 40.82 -6.10
N LYS A 238 -53.61 41.30 -6.90
CA LYS A 238 -53.46 42.71 -7.27
C LYS A 238 -54.16 43.08 -8.59
N THR A 239 -54.71 42.11 -9.31
CA THR A 239 -55.48 42.27 -10.55
C THR A 239 -56.97 42.12 -10.28
#